data_AF-A0A1E3Q3T2-F1
#
_entry.id   AF-A0A1E3Q3T2-F1
#
_cell.length_a   1.000
_cell.length_b   1.000
_cell.length_c   1.000
_cell.angle_alpha   90.00
_cell.angle_beta   90.00
_cell.angle_gamma   90.00
#
_symmetry.space_group_name_H-M   'P 1'
#
loop_
_entity.id
_entity.type
_entity.pdbx_description
1 polymer ?
#
loop_
_entity_poly.entity_id
_entity_poly.type
_entity_poly.pdbx_seq_one_letter_code
_entity_poly.pdbx_strand_id
1 'polypeptide(L)'
;AKKPKRKRIIDPDAPRRPQTVYFAFANEARKLIREEYQAKGIEATNTEIIREVAERWKNMSDEQKEPWKAIYAEQIKRYDEEKAAYNAGK
;
A
#
# COMPACT_ATOMS: atom_id res chain seq x y z
N ALA A 1 -18.96 11.44 -18.89
CA ALA A 1 -18.62 10.01 -18.69
C ALA A 1 -17.11 9.84 -18.57
N LYS A 2 -16.59 9.21 -17.49
CA LYS A 2 -15.15 8.93 -17.35
C LYS A 2 -14.77 7.80 -18.32
N LYS A 3 -13.84 8.05 -19.26
CA LYS A 3 -13.39 7.04 -20.24
C LYS A 3 -12.83 5.80 -19.52
N PRO A 4 -13.17 4.57 -19.95
CA PRO A 4 -12.62 3.35 -19.36
C PRO A 4 -11.12 3.27 -19.64
N LYS A 5 -10.31 3.10 -18.57
CA LYS A 5 -8.86 2.90 -18.71
C LYS A 5 -8.64 1.51 -19.33
N ARG A 6 -7.94 1.45 -20.48
CA ARG A 6 -7.45 0.17 -21.05
C ARG A 6 -6.61 -0.53 -19.98
N LYS A 7 -6.99 -1.76 -19.60
CA LYS A 7 -6.16 -2.63 -18.75
C LYS A 7 -4.87 -2.89 -19.53
N ARG A 8 -3.72 -2.42 -19.03
CA ARG A 8 -2.42 -2.82 -19.57
C ARG A 8 -2.31 -4.34 -19.37
N ILE A 9 -1.96 -5.06 -20.43
CA ILE A 9 -1.57 -6.46 -20.32
C ILE A 9 -0.28 -6.47 -19.50
N ILE A 10 -0.36 -6.95 -18.26
CA ILE A 10 0.79 -7.10 -17.38
C ILE A 10 1.31 -8.50 -17.65
N ASP A 11 2.58 -8.60 -18.02
CA ASP A 11 3.28 -9.85 -18.19
C ASP A 11 3.26 -10.63 -16.85
N PRO A 12 2.70 -11.85 -16.78
CA PRO A 12 2.57 -12.60 -15.53
C PRO A 12 3.90 -12.88 -14.84
N ASP A 13 4.99 -12.97 -15.61
CA ASP A 13 6.33 -13.29 -15.12
C ASP A 13 7.12 -12.05 -14.71
N ALA A 14 6.63 -10.84 -15.04
CA ALA A 14 7.26 -9.61 -14.62
C ALA A 14 7.07 -9.39 -13.10
N PRO A 15 8.14 -9.00 -12.37
CA PRO A 15 8.03 -8.71 -10.95
C PRO A 15 7.01 -7.59 -10.73
N ARG A 16 6.26 -7.69 -9.62
CA ARG A 16 5.25 -6.69 -9.27
C ARG A 16 5.89 -5.57 -8.48
N ARG A 17 5.55 -4.32 -8.84
CA ARG A 17 5.99 -3.15 -8.10
C ARG A 17 5.50 -3.23 -6.65
N PRO A 18 6.36 -2.94 -5.66
CA PRO A 18 5.96 -2.89 -4.27
C PRO A 18 5.00 -1.72 -4.06
N GLN A 19 4.15 -1.87 -3.07
CA GLN A 19 3.22 -0.81 -2.67
C GLN A 19 4.01 0.37 -2.10
N THR A 20 3.61 1.60 -2.42
CA THR A 20 4.23 2.80 -1.82
C THR A 20 4.08 2.77 -0.30
N VAL A 21 4.97 3.45 0.42
CA VAL A 21 4.94 3.64 1.89
C VAL A 21 3.51 3.83 2.44
N TYR A 22 2.75 4.79 1.87
CA TYR A 22 1.39 5.09 2.31
C TYR A 22 0.42 3.91 2.13
N PHE A 23 0.52 3.17 1.03
CA PHE A 23 -0.36 2.02 0.76
C PHE A 23 -0.04 0.83 1.66
N ALA A 24 1.24 0.61 1.99
CA ALA A 24 1.65 -0.40 2.96
C ALA A 24 1.04 -0.08 4.34
N PHE A 25 1.25 1.16 4.83
CA PHE A 25 0.61 1.64 6.05
C PHE A 25 -0.92 1.53 5.99
N ALA A 26 -1.55 1.98 4.90
CA ALA A 26 -3.00 2.02 4.78
C ALA A 26 -3.62 0.61 4.81
N ASN A 27 -2.93 -0.40 4.30
CA ASN A 27 -3.41 -1.79 4.35
C ASN A 27 -3.40 -2.35 5.77
N GLU A 28 -2.36 -2.05 6.55
CA GLU A 28 -2.30 -2.46 7.96
C GLU A 28 -3.26 -1.66 8.82
N ALA A 29 -3.25 -0.32 8.69
CA ALA A 29 -4.14 0.55 9.44
C ALA A 29 -5.63 0.25 9.18
N ARG A 30 -6.02 -0.10 7.94
CA ARG A 30 -7.39 -0.54 7.63
C ARG A 30 -7.81 -1.78 8.41
N LYS A 31 -6.90 -2.76 8.55
CA LYS A 31 -7.19 -3.99 9.31
C LYS A 31 -7.36 -3.65 10.79
N LEU A 32 -6.42 -2.91 11.35
CA LEU A 32 -6.44 -2.47 12.74
C LEU A 32 -7.72 -1.68 13.08
N ILE A 33 -8.08 -0.68 12.26
CA ILE A 33 -9.30 0.13 12.48
C ILE A 33 -10.56 -0.72 12.35
N ARG A 34 -10.60 -1.65 11.37
CA ARG A 34 -11.74 -2.56 11.23
C ARG A 34 -11.90 -3.43 12.47
N GLU A 35 -10.81 -3.98 13.00
CA GLU A 35 -10.82 -4.79 14.22
C GLU A 35 -11.23 -3.95 15.44
N GLU A 36 -10.69 -2.73 15.60
CA GLU A 36 -11.07 -1.79 16.65
C GLU A 36 -12.57 -1.46 16.61
N TYR A 37 -13.12 -1.21 15.43
CA TYR A 37 -14.52 -0.87 15.24
C TYR A 37 -15.43 -2.08 15.48
N GLN A 38 -15.04 -3.25 14.98
CA GLN A 38 -15.76 -4.50 15.24
C GLN A 38 -15.79 -4.82 16.73
N ALA A 39 -14.69 -4.63 17.45
CA ALA A 39 -14.62 -4.81 18.90
C ALA A 39 -15.53 -3.84 19.67
N LYS A 40 -15.77 -2.64 19.12
CA LYS A 40 -16.69 -1.63 19.66
C LYS A 40 -18.14 -1.82 19.21
N GLY A 41 -18.42 -2.81 18.36
CA GLY A 41 -19.74 -3.02 17.75
C GLY A 41 -20.14 -1.95 16.74
N ILE A 42 -19.17 -1.22 16.18
CA ILE A 42 -19.38 -0.15 15.20
C ILE A 42 -19.24 -0.76 13.80
N GLU A 43 -20.33 -0.78 13.03
CA GLU A 43 -20.27 -1.06 11.59
C GLU A 43 -19.86 0.20 10.83
N ALA A 44 -18.57 0.35 10.55
CA ALA A 44 -18.10 1.40 9.65
C ALA A 44 -17.97 0.89 8.21
N THR A 45 -18.35 1.76 7.29
CA THR A 45 -18.13 1.58 5.88
C THR A 45 -16.63 1.64 5.54
N ASN A 46 -16.24 0.99 4.45
CA ASN A 46 -14.85 1.09 3.96
C ASN A 46 -14.43 2.55 3.73
N THR A 47 -15.36 3.44 3.36
CA THR A 47 -15.10 4.86 3.15
C THR A 47 -14.66 5.57 4.43
N GLU A 48 -15.33 5.29 5.55
CA GLU A 48 -15.00 5.85 6.87
C GLU A 48 -13.64 5.35 7.36
N ILE A 49 -13.38 4.04 7.22
CA ILE A 49 -12.09 3.45 7.57
C ILE A 49 -10.97 4.09 6.75
N ILE A 50 -11.17 4.29 5.45
CA ILE A 50 -10.17 4.94 4.58
C ILE A 50 -9.92 6.39 5.01
N ARG A 51 -10.96 7.11 5.40
CA ARG A 51 -10.84 8.48 5.89
C ARG A 51 -10.04 8.53 7.19
N GLU A 52 -10.34 7.64 8.14
CA GLU A 52 -9.61 7.49 9.39
C GLU A 52 -8.13 7.16 9.15
N VAL A 53 -7.82 6.23 8.22
CA VAL A 53 -6.44 5.94 7.83
C VAL A 53 -5.72 7.17 7.29
N ALA A 54 -6.38 7.96 6.44
CA ALA A 54 -5.78 9.16 5.88
C ALA A 54 -5.51 10.22 6.96
N GLU A 55 -6.41 10.35 7.94
CA GLU A 55 -6.24 11.23 9.10
C GLU A 55 -5.10 10.75 10.01
N ARG A 56 -5.05 9.46 10.36
CA ARG A 56 -3.94 8.86 11.12
C ARG A 56 -2.60 9.08 10.42
N TRP A 57 -2.51 8.86 9.11
CA TRP A 57 -1.28 9.11 8.35
C TRP A 57 -0.83 10.57 8.36
N LYS A 58 -1.78 11.51 8.25
CA LYS A 58 -1.48 12.96 8.33
C LYS A 58 -0.98 13.34 9.72
N ASN A 59 -1.55 12.76 10.76
CA ASN A 59 -1.19 13.01 12.15
C ASN A 59 0.08 12.29 12.61
N MET A 60 0.54 11.26 11.89
CA MET A 60 1.81 10.59 12.19
C MET A 60 3.02 11.52 11.94
N SER A 61 3.94 11.56 12.89
CA SER A 61 5.22 12.25 12.76
C SER A 61 6.13 11.56 11.73
N ASP A 62 7.12 12.29 11.22
CA ASP A 62 8.11 11.71 10.30
C ASP A 62 8.87 10.54 10.92
N GLU A 63 9.14 10.56 12.22
CA GLU A 63 9.75 9.46 12.97
C GLU A 63 8.89 8.19 12.97
N GLN A 64 7.56 8.33 13.01
CA GLN A 64 6.66 7.18 12.92
C GLN A 64 6.55 6.66 11.49
N LYS A 65 6.84 7.52 10.50
CA LYS A 65 6.85 7.18 9.06
C LYS A 65 8.18 6.59 8.61
N GLU A 66 9.29 6.91 9.28
CA GLU A 66 10.64 6.37 9.04
C GLU A 66 10.69 4.84 8.89
N PRO A 67 10.15 4.02 9.82
CA PRO A 67 10.20 2.57 9.66
C PRO A 67 9.47 2.11 8.39
N TRP A 68 8.35 2.74 8.04
CA TRP A 68 7.63 2.45 6.80
C TRP A 68 8.42 2.86 5.56
N LYS A 69 9.12 4.00 5.60
CA LYS A 69 10.00 4.45 4.53
C LYS A 69 11.17 3.48 4.35
N ALA A 70 11.76 2.99 5.43
CA ALA A 70 12.85 2.00 5.41
C ALA A 70 12.40 0.66 4.83
N ILE A 71 11.27 0.12 5.29
CA ILE A 71 10.67 -1.11 4.72
C ILE A 71 10.41 -0.92 3.23
N TYR A 72 9.82 0.21 2.82
CA TYR A 72 9.58 0.48 1.40
C TYR A 72 10.88 0.59 0.59
N ALA A 73 11.92 1.21 1.14
CA ALA A 73 13.22 1.34 0.49
C ALA A 73 13.87 -0.03 0.23
N GLU A 74 13.73 -0.97 1.17
CA GLU A 74 14.18 -2.35 0.97
C GLU A 74 13.35 -3.06 -0.11
N GLN A 75 12.03 -2.94 -0.06
CA GLN A 75 11.13 -3.59 -1.01
C GLN A 75 11.31 -3.07 -2.44
N ILE A 76 11.52 -1.76 -2.61
CA ILE A 76 11.78 -1.18 -3.94
C ILE A 76 13.15 -1.60 -4.47
N LYS A 77 14.16 -1.68 -3.61
CA LYS A 77 15.48 -2.18 -4.00
C LYS A 77 15.41 -3.62 -4.49
N ARG A 78 14.74 -4.50 -3.74
CA ARG A 78 14.52 -5.89 -4.15
C ARG A 78 13.76 -5.97 -5.48
N TYR A 79 12.72 -5.15 -5.65
CA TYR A 79 11.97 -5.09 -6.90
C TYR A 79 12.84 -4.65 -8.08
N ASP A 80 13.71 -3.65 -7.90
CA ASP A 80 14.61 -3.20 -8.98
C ASP A 80 15.64 -4.27 -9.35
N GLU A 81 16.15 -5.03 -8.38
CA GLU A 81 17.02 -6.20 -8.60
C GLU A 81 16.28 -7.32 -9.36
N GLU A 82 15.09 -7.71 -8.88
CA GLU A 82 14.25 -8.74 -9.54
C GLU A 82 13.85 -8.31 -10.96
N LYS A 83 13.56 -7.02 -11.16
CA LYS A 83 13.21 -6.45 -12.47
C LYS A 83 14.41 -6.38 -13.40
N ALA A 84 15.60 -6.07 -12.89
CA ALA A 84 16.83 -6.09 -13.69
C ALA A 84 17.13 -7.52 -14.16
N ALA A 85 17.00 -8.52 -13.27
CA ALA A 85 17.15 -9.93 -13.62
C ALA A 85 16.11 -10.39 -14.65
N TYR A 86 14.83 -10.03 -14.46
CA TYR A 86 13.76 -10.32 -15.41
C TYR A 86 14.03 -9.70 -16.80
N ASN A 87 14.51 -8.46 -16.85
CA ASN A 87 14.86 -7.80 -18.10
C ASN A 87 16.10 -8.39 -18.76
N ALA A 88 17.06 -8.91 -17.98
CA ALA A 88 18.28 -9.52 -18.51
C ALA A 88 18.09 -10.96 -19.00
N GLY A 89 17.08 -11.67 -18.47
CA GLY A 89 16.69 -13.00 -18.91
C GLY A 89 15.61 -13.03 -20.00
N LYS A 90 15.11 -11.85 -20.41
CA LYS A 90 14.20 -11.67 -21.54
C LYS A 90 14.97 -11.35 -22.80
#